data_AF-A0A0R2CU76-F1
#
_entry.id   AF-A0A0R2CU76-F1
#
_cell.length_a   1.000
_cell.length_b   1.000
_cell.length_c   1.000
_cell.angle_alpha   90.00
_cell.angle_beta   90.00
_cell.angle_gamma   90.00
#
_symmetry.space_group_name_H-M   'P 1'
#
loop_
_entity.id
_entity.type
_entity.pdbx_description
1 polymer ?
#
loop_
_entity_poly.entity_id
_entity_poly.type
_entity_poly.pdbx_seq_one_letter_code
_entity_poly.pdbx_strand_id
1 'polypeptide(L)' 'MTPNSKTVDHIIPVEVDIFLKAEENNLATICRSCHALKTRWEQSYYGTGKNNQLKPVKKIKDINTINYFMKN' A
#
# COMPACT_ATOMS: atom_id res chain seq x y z
N MET A 1 -21.99 -0.11 -7.56
CA MET A 1 -20.67 -0.78 -7.47
C MET A 1 -20.43 -1.31 -6.06
N THR A 2 -20.73 -2.59 -5.87
CA THR A 2 -20.08 -3.59 -5.00
C THR A 2 -20.55 -4.95 -5.56
N PRO A 3 -19.68 -5.97 -5.64
CA PRO A 3 -19.79 -7.01 -4.62
C PRO A 3 -18.47 -7.60 -4.10
N ASN A 4 -17.32 -7.43 -4.77
CA ASN A 4 -16.00 -7.89 -4.30
C ASN A 4 -14.94 -7.30 -5.24
N SER A 5 -14.76 -5.98 -5.18
CA SER A 5 -13.82 -5.28 -6.07
C SER A 5 -12.41 -5.84 -5.83
N LYS A 6 -11.98 -6.79 -6.67
CA LYS A 6 -10.60 -7.26 -6.75
C LYS A 6 -9.82 -6.17 -7.48
N THR A 7 -9.66 -5.02 -6.82
CA THR A 7 -8.73 -3.99 -7.28
C THR A 7 -7.32 -4.54 -7.13
N VAL A 8 -6.47 -4.27 -8.11
CA VAL A 8 -5.04 -4.50 -7.97
C VAL A 8 -4.46 -3.24 -7.36
N ASP A 9 -3.60 -3.40 -6.37
CA ASP A 9 -2.91 -2.32 -5.69
C ASP A 9 -1.43 -2.66 -5.51
N HIS A 10 -0.59 -1.64 -5.45
CA HIS A 10 0.85 -1.80 -5.32
C HIS A 10 1.22 -2.09 -3.86
N ILE A 11 2.03 -3.11 -3.59
CA ILE A 11 2.52 -3.42 -2.23
C ILE A 11 3.36 -2.26 -1.69
N ILE A 12 4.30 -1.76 -2.49
CA ILE A 12 5.02 -0.51 -2.26
C ILE A 12 4.39 0.57 -3.16
N PRO A 13 3.90 1.69 -2.59
CA PRO A 13 3.31 2.78 -3.36
C PRO A 13 4.25 3.31 -4.44
N VAL A 14 3.68 3.69 -5.58
CA VAL A 14 4.42 4.36 -6.67
C VAL A 14 5.08 5.66 -6.20
N GLU A 15 4.47 6.36 -5.24
CA GLU A 15 5.05 7.55 -4.60
C GLU A 15 6.37 7.25 -3.86
N VAL A 16 6.51 6.03 -3.31
CA VAL A 16 7.71 5.60 -2.56
C VAL A 16 8.79 5.08 -3.50
N ASP A 17 8.39 4.35 -4.55
CA ASP A 17 9.32 3.82 -5.54
C ASP A 17 8.65 3.64 -6.91
N ILE A 18 8.91 4.59 -7.82
CA ILE A 18 8.32 4.59 -9.15
C ILE A 18 8.83 3.42 -10.02
N PHE A 19 10.02 2.88 -9.74
CA PHE A 19 10.58 1.77 -10.52
C PHE A 19 9.83 0.46 -10.28
N LEU A 20 9.09 0.35 -9.17
CA LEU A 20 8.28 -0.83 -8.85
C LEU A 20 6.86 -0.78 -9.42
N LYS A 21 6.52 0.24 -10.23
CA LYS A 21 5.15 0.45 -10.74
C LYS A 21 4.67 -0.70 -11.63
N ALA A 22 5.56 -1.30 -12.42
CA ALA A 22 5.22 -2.36 -13.39
C ALA A 22 5.68 -3.75 -12.93
N GLU A 23 6.31 -3.86 -11.76
CA GLU A 23 6.79 -5.12 -11.22
C GLU A 23 5.61 -5.97 -10.74
N GLU A 24 5.37 -7.12 -11.36
CA GLU A 24 4.25 -8.00 -11.01
C GLU A 24 4.31 -8.46 -9.55
N ASN A 25 5.52 -8.66 -9.02
CA ASN A 25 5.73 -9.03 -7.62
C ASN A 25 5.44 -7.88 -6.63
N ASN A 26 5.17 -6.67 -7.12
CA ASN A 26 4.74 -5.52 -6.35
C ASN A 26 3.22 -5.29 -6.49
N LEU A 27 2.47 -6.18 -7.14
CA LEU A 27 1.02 -6.06 -7.31
C LEU A 27 0.31 -7.12 -6.46
N ALA A 28 -0.77 -6.72 -5.78
CA ALA A 28 -1.61 -7.62 -5.03
C ALA A 28 -3.10 -7.29 -5.24
N THR A 29 -3.94 -8.32 -5.29
CA THR A 29 -5.38 -8.13 -5.26
C THR A 29 -5.79 -7.70 -3.86
N ILE A 30 -6.56 -6.63 -3.74
CA ILE A 30 -6.97 -6.06 -2.47
C ILE A 30 -8.47 -5.78 -2.45
N CYS A 31 -9.09 -5.96 -1.28
CA CYS A 31 -10.49 -5.60 -1.06
C CYS A 31 -10.64 -4.09 -0.82
N ARG A 32 -11.84 -3.52 -1.05
CA ARG A 32 -12.07 -2.08 -0.89
C ARG A 32 -11.77 -1.56 0.53
N SER A 33 -12.22 -2.26 1.57
CA SER A 33 -11.96 -1.88 2.97
C SER A 33 -10.48 -2.06 3.34
N CYS A 34 -9.86 -3.13 2.83
CA CYS A 34 -8.44 -3.42 2.97
C CYS A 34 -7.60 -2.29 2.35
N HIS A 35 -7.97 -1.82 1.16
CA HIS A 35 -7.30 -0.69 0.50
C HIS A 35 -7.37 0.58 1.36
N ALA A 36 -8.52 0.88 1.96
CA ALA A 36 -8.64 2.03 2.86
C ALA A 36 -7.79 1.90 4.14
N LEU A 37 -7.59 0.68 4.65
CA LEU A 37 -6.65 0.43 5.76
C LEU A 37 -5.20 0.61 5.30
N LYS A 38 -4.85 0.05 4.14
CA LYS A 38 -3.52 0.18 3.54
C LYS A 38 -3.16 1.63 3.29
N THR A 39 -4.04 2.42 2.67
CA THR A 39 -3.80 3.86 2.42
C THR A 39 -3.49 4.61 3.72
N ARG A 40 -4.23 4.35 4.81
CA ARG A 40 -3.97 4.99 6.11
C ARG A 40 -2.64 4.57 6.71
N TRP A 41 -2.33 3.28 6.63
CA TRP A 41 -1.04 2.76 7.07
C TRP A 41 0.12 3.38 6.27
N GLU A 42 0.01 3.50 4.95
CA GLU A 42 1.05 4.08 4.09
C GLU A 42 1.28 5.56 4.36
N GLN A 43 0.20 6.33 4.56
CA GLN A 43 0.29 7.73 4.97
C GLN A 43 1.04 7.85 6.31
N SER A 44 0.77 6.95 7.26
CA SER A 44 1.44 6.94 8.56
C SER A 44 2.90 6.49 8.48
N TYR A 45 3.18 5.39 7.79
CA TYR A 45 4.49 4.73 7.75
C TYR A 45 5.43 5.38 6.74
N TYR A 46 4.99 5.53 5.48
CA TYR A 46 5.80 6.11 4.40
C TYR A 46 5.65 7.61 4.27
N GLY A 47 4.59 8.23 4.83
CA GLY A 47 4.32 9.65 4.60
C GLY A 47 3.82 9.95 3.19
N THR A 48 3.13 8.99 2.56
CA THR A 48 2.51 9.17 1.24
C THR A 48 1.29 10.09 1.31
N GLY A 49 0.80 10.53 0.16
CA GLY A 49 -0.41 11.32 0.04
C GLY A 49 -0.19 12.84 -0.02
N LYS A 50 -1.24 13.55 -0.43
CA LYS A 50 -1.20 14.99 -0.66
C LYS A 50 -0.87 15.75 0.63
N ASN A 51 0.10 16.67 0.55
CA ASN A 51 0.62 17.49 1.65
C ASN A 51 1.42 16.74 2.72
N ASN A 52 1.68 15.44 2.55
CA ASN A 52 2.63 14.71 3.39
C ASN A 52 4.04 14.76 2.80
N GLN A 53 5.03 14.40 3.61
CA GLN A 53 6.42 14.26 3.20
C GLN A 53 6.85 12.81 3.37
N LEU A 54 7.49 12.26 2.34
CA LEU A 54 7.99 10.90 2.36
C LEU A 54 9.02 10.72 3.48
N LYS A 55 8.81 9.68 4.29
CA LYS A 55 9.70 9.32 5.40
C LYS A 55 10.79 8.37 4.90
N PRO A 56 12.04 8.50 5.37
CA PRO A 56 13.14 7.61 5.00
C PRO A 56 13.05 6.26 5.76
N VAL A 57 11.95 5.54 5.57
CA VAL A 57 11.68 4.25 6.22
C VAL A 57 11.93 3.07 5.27
N LYS A 58 12.12 1.88 5.84
CA LYS A 58 12.37 0.66 5.07
C LYS A 58 11.14 0.28 4.24
N LYS A 59 11.35 -0.07 2.97
CA LYS A 59 10.33 -0.68 2.11
C LYS A 59 9.97 -2.08 2.62
N ILE A 60 8.68 -2.29 2.92
CA ILE A 60 8.13 -3.57 3.35
C ILE A 60 7.43 -4.21 2.15
N LYS A 61 7.92 -5.36 1.70
CA LYS A 61 7.34 -6.17 0.60
C LYS A 61 6.49 -7.33 1.08
N ASP A 62 6.66 -7.77 2.32
CA ASP A 62 5.91 -8.89 2.88
C ASP A 62 4.48 -8.47 3.24
N ILE A 63 3.50 -9.06 2.56
CA ILE A 63 2.08 -8.75 2.73
C ILE A 63 1.61 -9.13 4.14
N ASN A 64 2.16 -10.19 4.75
CA ASN A 64 1.75 -10.59 6.09
C ASN A 64 2.15 -9.55 7.15
N THR A 65 3.34 -8.97 7.01
CA THR A 65 3.81 -7.85 7.83
C THR A 65 2.91 -6.62 7.67
N ILE A 66 2.53 -6.26 6.44
CA ILE A 66 1.60 -5.15 6.18
C ILE A 66 0.24 -5.43 6.81
N ASN A 67 -0.28 -6.65 6.66
CA ASN A 67 -1.55 -7.07 7.28
C ASN A 67 -1.52 -6.97 8.81
N TYR A 68 -0.37 -7.24 9.43
CA TYR A 68 -0.20 -7.04 10.87
C TYR A 68 -0.29 -5.56 11.25
N PHE A 69 0.34 -4.66 10.49
CA PHE A 69 0.28 -3.23 10.76
C PHE A 69 -1.06 -2.58 10.43
N MET A 70 -1.85 -3.13 9.50
CA MET A 70 -3.18 -2.60 9.19
C MET A 70 -4.22 -2.89 10.29
N LYS A 71 -3.97 -3.89 11.15
CA LYS A 71 -4.90 -4.34 12.19
C LYS A 71 -4.64 -3.72 13.57
N ASN A 72 -3.48 -3.09 13.75
CA ASN A 72 -3.04 -2.44 14.99
C ASN A 72 -3.01 -0.92 14.81
#